data_AF-A0AAN8GLD4-F1
#
_entry.id   AF-A0AAN8GLD4-F1
#
_cell.length_a   1.000
_cell.length_b   1.000
_cell.length_c   1.000
_cell.angle_alpha   90.00
_cell.angle_beta   90.00
_cell.angle_gamma   90.00
#
_symmetry.space_group_name_H-M   'P 1'
#
loop_
_entity.id
_entity.type
_entity.pdbx_description
1 polymer ?
#
loop_
_entity_poly.entity_id
_entity_poly.type
_entity_poly.pdbx_seq_one_letter_code
_entity_poly.pdbx_strand_id
1 'polypeptide(L)'
;MENPAEAEGRNPHTFSQVVFTDTPYSYPPSIPGITCCYTLTAAFQPNPRDWVGIFKVGWSSTKDYHTFVWVEPSLDVVGKESANRQAYFKEYYLPKDEVEFYQFCYVNSTGKVRGASTPFCFRSPEEQSMEGSVDDDLLVITTQEQLEKGVQETSNLQKELDQIRKENKTLQNDLQKEQQEAASLKEQNDQKEKDMSQLVKQMDQIKGEKDKLTEHLTAAGERNGQRKGDVDPNDKADGDAAT
;
A
#
# COMPACT_ATOMS: atom_id res chain seq x y z
N MET A 1 1.95 -23.44 -48.90
CA MET A 1 0.97 -23.29 -47.82
C MET A 1 1.68 -23.75 -46.55
N GLU A 2 2.26 -22.80 -45.81
CA GLU A 2 2.89 -23.07 -44.51
C GLU A 2 1.80 -23.38 -43.48
N ASN A 3 2.08 -24.35 -42.61
CA ASN A 3 1.19 -24.84 -41.57
C ASN A 3 1.01 -23.74 -40.49
N PRO A 4 -0.22 -23.37 -40.10
CA PRO A 4 -0.46 -22.30 -39.11
C PRO A 4 0.14 -22.58 -37.72
N ALA A 5 0.51 -23.83 -37.42
CA ALA A 5 1.07 -24.24 -36.13
C ALA A 5 2.53 -23.81 -35.90
N GLU A 6 3.29 -23.51 -36.97
CA GLU A 6 4.73 -23.21 -36.88
C GLU A 6 5.03 -21.70 -36.74
N ALA A 7 4.02 -20.84 -36.94
CA ALA A 7 4.17 -19.39 -36.84
C ALA A 7 4.21 -18.86 -35.40
N GLU A 8 3.79 -19.64 -34.39
CA GLU A 8 3.77 -19.21 -32.99
C GLU A 8 5.14 -19.26 -32.29
N GLY A 9 6.17 -19.84 -32.92
CA GLY A 9 7.50 -19.99 -32.31
C GLY A 9 8.40 -18.76 -32.38
N ARG A 10 7.97 -17.67 -33.03
CA ARG A 10 8.86 -16.54 -33.40
C ARG A 10 8.59 -15.22 -32.68
N ASN A 11 7.63 -15.16 -31.76
CA ASN A 11 7.38 -13.96 -30.97
C ASN A 11 8.17 -14.02 -29.66
N PRO A 12 9.21 -13.19 -29.44
CA PRO A 12 9.95 -13.17 -28.17
C PRO A 12 9.06 -12.87 -26.96
N HIS A 13 7.90 -12.25 -27.17
CA HIS A 13 6.88 -12.01 -26.16
C HIS A 13 6.19 -13.28 -25.61
N THR A 14 6.35 -14.46 -26.22
CA THR A 14 5.68 -15.68 -25.74
C THR A 14 6.35 -16.32 -24.53
N PHE A 15 7.63 -16.04 -24.30
CA PHE A 15 8.46 -16.62 -23.24
C PHE A 15 8.60 -15.71 -22.00
N SER A 16 8.10 -14.48 -22.06
CA SER A 16 8.16 -13.50 -20.97
C SER A 16 6.76 -13.14 -20.45
N GLN A 17 5.79 -14.04 -20.64
CA GLN A 17 4.42 -13.85 -20.15
C GLN A 17 4.34 -14.08 -18.63
N VAL A 18 5.29 -14.85 -18.09
CA VAL A 18 5.51 -15.08 -16.67
C VAL A 18 6.93 -14.64 -16.31
N VAL A 19 7.07 -13.81 -15.28
CA VAL A 19 8.37 -13.29 -14.83
C VAL A 19 8.60 -13.73 -13.39
N PHE A 20 9.62 -14.55 -13.18
CA PHE A 20 10.07 -14.93 -11.84
C PHE A 20 10.79 -13.75 -11.18
N THR A 21 10.46 -13.49 -9.92
CA THR A 21 11.09 -12.44 -9.11
C THR A 21 11.82 -13.06 -7.93
N ASP A 22 12.78 -12.33 -7.36
CA ASP A 22 13.41 -12.68 -6.09
C ASP A 22 14.03 -14.09 -6.07
N THR A 23 14.54 -14.57 -7.22
CA THR A 23 15.22 -15.86 -7.30
C THR A 23 16.68 -15.69 -6.86
N PRO A 24 17.09 -16.23 -5.69
CA PRO A 24 18.48 -16.19 -5.26
C PRO A 24 19.35 -17.07 -6.17
N TYR A 25 20.65 -16.78 -6.24
CA TYR A 25 21.61 -17.59 -6.99
C TYR A 25 21.89 -18.96 -6.34
N SER A 26 21.55 -19.12 -5.06
CA SER A 26 21.80 -20.35 -4.31
C SER A 26 20.77 -20.56 -3.21
N TYR A 27 20.52 -21.82 -2.90
CA TYR A 27 19.76 -22.27 -1.74
C TYR A 27 20.62 -23.21 -0.88
N PRO A 28 20.53 -23.15 0.46
CA PRO A 28 21.20 -24.11 1.32
C PRO A 28 20.71 -25.55 1.05
N PRO A 29 21.59 -26.57 1.03
CA PRO A 29 21.21 -27.95 0.78
C PRO A 29 20.16 -28.52 1.75
N SER A 30 20.14 -28.03 2.99
CA SER A 30 19.23 -28.44 4.06
C SER A 30 18.00 -27.53 4.23
N ILE A 31 17.62 -26.80 3.18
CA ILE A 31 16.46 -25.90 3.23
C ILE A 31 15.14 -26.70 3.34
N PRO A 32 14.22 -26.38 4.28
CA PRO A 32 12.97 -27.13 4.49
C PRO A 32 11.98 -27.03 3.31
N GLY A 33 12.23 -26.11 2.37
CA GLY A 33 11.45 -25.93 1.16
C GLY A 33 11.79 -24.60 0.49
N ILE A 34 11.41 -24.46 -0.77
CA ILE A 34 11.64 -23.24 -1.54
C ILE A 34 10.31 -22.66 -2.00
N THR A 35 10.13 -21.37 -1.76
CA THR A 35 9.05 -20.58 -2.37
C THR A 35 9.64 -19.79 -3.54
N CYS A 36 9.17 -20.02 -4.76
CA CYS A 36 9.50 -19.14 -5.88
C CYS A 36 8.36 -18.15 -6.11
N CYS A 37 8.73 -16.88 -6.31
CA CYS A 37 7.80 -15.80 -6.61
C CYS A 37 7.78 -15.53 -8.12
N TYR A 38 6.59 -15.26 -8.67
CA TYR A 38 6.44 -14.88 -10.07
C TYR A 38 5.23 -13.97 -10.29
N THR A 39 5.26 -13.22 -11.37
CA THR A 39 4.17 -12.35 -11.81
C THR A 39 3.70 -12.76 -13.20
N LEU A 40 2.41 -12.54 -13.47
CA LEU A 40 1.81 -12.78 -14.78
C LEU A 40 1.62 -11.44 -15.50
N THR A 41 1.96 -11.38 -16.78
CA THR A 41 1.64 -10.22 -17.62
C THR A 41 0.12 -10.05 -17.75
N ALA A 42 -0.36 -8.83 -17.95
CA ALA A 42 -1.79 -8.50 -17.92
C ALA A 42 -2.66 -9.29 -18.92
N ALA A 43 -2.08 -9.77 -20.03
CA ALA A 43 -2.80 -10.55 -21.05
C ALA A 43 -2.76 -12.07 -20.79
N PHE A 44 -1.95 -12.54 -19.83
CA PHE A 44 -1.76 -13.97 -19.60
C PHE A 44 -2.78 -14.51 -18.60
N GLN A 45 -3.58 -15.48 -19.04
CA GLN A 45 -4.57 -16.15 -18.20
C GLN A 45 -4.04 -17.51 -17.75
N PRO A 46 -3.82 -17.72 -16.44
CA PRO A 46 -3.34 -19.00 -15.92
C PRO A 46 -4.43 -20.06 -15.97
N ASN A 47 -4.04 -21.30 -16.25
CA ASN A 47 -4.91 -22.47 -16.22
C ASN A 47 -4.61 -23.35 -14.98
N PRO A 48 -5.60 -24.04 -14.39
CA PRO A 48 -5.35 -25.00 -13.31
C PRO A 48 -4.43 -26.18 -13.67
N ARG A 49 -4.21 -26.45 -14.97
CA ARG A 49 -3.23 -27.42 -15.48
C ARG A 49 -1.89 -26.78 -15.86
N ASP A 50 -1.70 -25.51 -15.58
CA ASP A 50 -0.38 -24.90 -15.63
C ASP A 50 0.42 -25.33 -14.40
N TRP A 51 1.73 -25.34 -14.52
CA TRP A 51 2.61 -25.80 -13.45
C TRP A 51 3.95 -25.09 -13.49
N VAL A 52 4.60 -25.01 -12.34
CA VAL A 52 5.97 -24.52 -12.20
C VAL A 52 6.87 -25.70 -11.90
N GLY A 53 7.92 -25.86 -12.70
CA GLY A 53 8.91 -26.91 -12.55
C GLY A 53 10.27 -26.38 -12.19
N ILE A 54 11.05 -27.20 -11.48
CA ILE A 54 12.50 -27.03 -11.33
C ILE A 54 13.16 -27.88 -12.40
N PHE A 55 13.99 -27.25 -13.24
CA PHE A 55 14.69 -27.90 -14.35
C PHE A 55 16.19 -27.72 -14.18
N LYS A 56 16.97 -28.77 -14.47
CA LYS A 56 18.41 -28.64 -14.63
C LYS A 56 18.71 -27.79 -15.87
N VAL A 57 19.63 -26.83 -15.76
CA VAL A 57 20.04 -25.96 -16.88
C VAL A 57 20.55 -26.82 -18.05
N GLY A 58 20.16 -26.47 -19.27
CA GLY A 58 20.45 -27.25 -20.48
C GLY A 58 19.41 -28.33 -20.80
N TRP A 59 18.28 -28.35 -20.09
CA TRP A 59 17.11 -29.17 -20.43
C TRP A 59 16.64 -28.92 -21.89
N SER A 60 16.10 -29.96 -22.54
CA SER A 60 15.67 -29.90 -23.95
C SER A 60 14.15 -30.06 -24.12
N SER A 61 13.48 -30.60 -23.11
CA SER A 61 12.06 -30.89 -23.10
C SER A 61 11.41 -30.50 -21.78
N THR A 62 10.13 -30.13 -21.80
CA THR A 62 9.33 -29.92 -20.58
C THR A 62 9.12 -31.21 -19.79
N LYS A 63 9.53 -32.37 -20.31
CA LYS A 63 9.57 -33.65 -19.58
C LYS A 63 10.83 -33.84 -18.72
N ASP A 64 11.83 -32.99 -18.90
CA ASP A 64 13.12 -33.08 -18.20
C ASP A 64 13.10 -32.36 -16.83
N TYR A 65 11.90 -32.13 -16.26
CA TYR A 65 11.76 -31.51 -14.95
C TYR A 65 12.31 -32.44 -13.86
N HIS A 66 12.93 -31.85 -12.84
CA HIS A 66 13.31 -32.56 -11.63
C HIS A 66 12.10 -32.76 -10.72
N THR A 67 11.39 -31.66 -10.44
CA THR A 67 10.14 -31.66 -9.67
C THR A 67 9.24 -30.55 -10.18
N PHE A 68 7.95 -30.61 -9.82
CA PHE A 68 6.97 -29.62 -10.20
C PHE A 68 5.88 -29.45 -9.17
N VAL A 69 5.19 -28.32 -9.24
CA VAL A 69 3.94 -28.06 -8.52
C VAL A 69 2.92 -27.44 -9.47
N TRP A 70 1.66 -27.82 -9.30
CA TRP A 70 0.56 -27.22 -10.04
C TRP A 70 0.37 -25.77 -9.61
N VAL A 71 0.02 -24.91 -10.56
CA VAL A 71 -0.35 -23.52 -10.27
C VAL A 71 -1.68 -23.52 -9.54
N GLU A 72 -1.71 -22.89 -8.36
CA GLU A 72 -2.96 -22.76 -7.63
C GLU A 72 -3.94 -21.84 -8.38
N PRO A 73 -5.23 -22.18 -8.42
CA PRO A 73 -6.26 -21.30 -8.97
C PRO A 73 -6.25 -19.96 -8.24
N SER A 74 -6.31 -18.85 -8.96
CA SER A 74 -6.51 -17.57 -8.28
C SER A 74 -7.92 -17.50 -7.71
N LEU A 75 -8.00 -17.39 -6.38
CA LEU A 75 -9.20 -16.93 -5.69
C LEU A 75 -9.23 -15.41 -5.83
N ASP A 76 -9.66 -14.92 -7.00
CA ASP A 76 -9.64 -13.49 -7.31
C ASP A 76 -10.57 -12.74 -6.33
N VAL A 77 -9.98 -12.00 -5.39
CA VAL A 77 -10.63 -10.88 -4.72
C VAL A 77 -10.61 -9.72 -5.71
N VAL A 78 -11.80 -9.25 -6.08
CA VAL A 78 -12.04 -8.23 -7.09
C VAL A 78 -11.19 -6.98 -6.85
N GLY A 79 -10.39 -6.63 -7.87
CA GLY A 79 -9.84 -5.31 -8.06
C GLY A 79 -8.42 -5.12 -7.55
N LYS A 80 -7.49 -5.02 -8.51
CA LYS A 80 -6.12 -4.51 -8.35
C LYS A 80 -5.14 -5.53 -7.78
N GLU A 81 -4.34 -6.10 -8.67
CA GLU A 81 -2.88 -5.96 -8.71
C GLU A 81 -2.33 -6.98 -9.70
N SER A 82 -1.23 -6.63 -10.35
CA SER A 82 -0.34 -7.58 -11.02
C SER A 82 0.08 -8.63 -9.99
N ALA A 83 -0.75 -9.67 -9.86
CA ALA A 83 -0.76 -10.56 -8.70
C ALA A 83 0.58 -11.27 -8.59
N ASN A 84 1.37 -10.90 -7.58
CA ASN A 84 2.50 -11.69 -7.14
C ASN A 84 1.96 -13.07 -6.75
N ARG A 85 2.45 -14.10 -7.43
CA ARG A 85 2.08 -15.49 -7.21
C ARG A 85 3.27 -16.25 -6.67
N GLN A 86 2.97 -17.31 -5.94
CA GLN A 86 3.98 -18.14 -5.30
C GLN A 86 3.75 -19.60 -5.64
N ALA A 87 4.83 -20.35 -5.72
CA ALA A 87 4.81 -21.80 -5.83
C ALA A 87 5.80 -22.36 -4.81
N TYR A 88 5.32 -23.30 -3.99
CA TYR A 88 6.08 -23.86 -2.87
C TYR A 88 6.51 -25.29 -3.14
N PHE A 89 7.81 -25.54 -3.07
CA PHE A 89 8.44 -26.85 -3.25
C PHE A 89 8.92 -27.39 -1.90
N LYS A 90 8.52 -28.62 -1.56
CA LYS A 90 8.91 -29.29 -0.32
C LYS A 90 10.32 -29.85 -0.43
N GLU A 91 11.10 -29.78 0.66
CA GLU A 91 12.49 -30.27 0.75
C GLU A 91 12.74 -31.62 0.09
N TYR A 92 11.90 -32.62 0.38
CA TYR A 92 12.12 -33.98 -0.08
C TYR A 92 12.00 -34.18 -1.60
N TYR A 93 11.51 -33.18 -2.33
CA TYR A 93 11.47 -33.16 -3.79
C TYR A 93 12.55 -32.27 -4.43
N LEU A 94 13.35 -31.57 -3.62
CA LEU A 94 14.38 -30.68 -4.13
C LEU A 94 15.62 -31.49 -4.58
N PRO A 95 16.35 -30.98 -5.59
CA PRO A 95 17.65 -31.53 -5.95
C PRO A 95 18.59 -31.59 -4.76
N LYS A 96 19.36 -32.69 -4.68
CA LYS A 96 20.39 -32.92 -3.66
C LYS A 96 21.81 -32.80 -4.22
N ASP A 97 21.92 -32.57 -5.53
CA ASP A 97 23.19 -32.46 -6.23
C ASP A 97 23.68 -31.01 -6.11
N GLU A 98 24.81 -30.82 -5.45
CA GLU A 98 25.34 -29.48 -5.16
C GLU A 98 26.06 -28.84 -6.35
N VAL A 99 26.47 -29.64 -7.34
CA VAL A 99 27.28 -29.19 -8.49
C VAL A 99 26.43 -28.53 -9.57
N GLU A 100 25.16 -28.93 -9.68
CA GLU A 100 24.30 -28.65 -10.83
C GLU A 100 23.54 -27.33 -10.67
N PHE A 101 23.31 -26.66 -11.81
CA PHE A 101 22.46 -25.48 -11.87
C PHE A 101 21.05 -25.85 -12.29
N TYR A 102 20.08 -25.22 -11.65
CA TYR A 102 18.66 -25.36 -11.86
C TYR A 102 18.02 -24.02 -12.15
N GLN A 103 16.82 -24.04 -12.71
CA GLN A 103 16.00 -22.85 -12.93
C GLN A 103 14.52 -23.21 -12.78
N PHE A 104 13.71 -22.25 -12.36
CA PHE A 104 12.27 -22.39 -12.41
C PHE A 104 11.79 -22.17 -13.84
N CYS A 105 10.83 -22.97 -14.30
CA CYS A 105 10.13 -22.73 -15.56
C CYS A 105 8.62 -22.82 -15.32
N TYR A 106 7.89 -21.84 -15.85
CA TYR A 106 6.43 -21.88 -15.89
C TYR A 106 6.00 -22.56 -17.18
N VAL A 107 5.26 -23.66 -17.07
CA VAL A 107 4.77 -24.44 -18.20
C VAL A 107 3.25 -24.37 -18.20
N ASN A 108 2.69 -23.97 -19.34
CA ASN A 108 1.24 -23.90 -19.47
C ASN A 108 0.62 -25.28 -19.75
N SER A 109 -0.70 -25.34 -19.73
CA SER A 109 -1.54 -26.52 -19.98
C SER A 109 -1.36 -27.15 -21.36
N THR A 110 -0.76 -26.42 -22.31
CA THR A 110 -0.39 -26.92 -23.63
C THR A 110 1.05 -27.47 -23.70
N GLY A 111 1.79 -27.47 -22.59
CA GLY A 111 3.17 -27.93 -22.50
C GLY A 111 4.22 -26.92 -23.00
N LYS A 112 3.84 -25.64 -23.23
CA LYS A 112 4.75 -24.58 -23.67
C LYS A 112 5.29 -23.80 -22.47
N VAL A 113 6.58 -23.48 -22.49
CA VAL A 113 7.22 -22.63 -21.48
C VAL A 113 6.86 -21.17 -21.68
N ARG A 114 6.43 -20.49 -20.62
CA ARG A 114 5.94 -19.10 -20.63
C ARG A 114 6.77 -18.13 -19.79
N GLY A 115 7.76 -18.66 -19.07
CA GLY A 115 8.71 -17.93 -18.24
C GLY A 115 9.79 -18.87 -17.72
N ALA A 116 11.00 -18.34 -17.51
CA ALA A 116 12.10 -19.03 -16.85
C ALA A 116 12.83 -18.06 -15.91
N SER A 117 13.26 -18.54 -14.74
CA SER A 117 14.05 -17.76 -13.80
C SER A 117 15.52 -17.65 -14.24
N THR A 118 16.28 -16.80 -13.56
CA THR A 118 17.74 -16.93 -13.54
C THR A 118 18.15 -18.28 -12.93
N PRO A 119 19.29 -18.86 -13.35
CA PRO A 119 19.80 -20.08 -12.76
C PRO A 119 20.17 -19.94 -11.27
N PHE A 120 20.02 -21.04 -10.52
CA PHE A 120 20.39 -21.18 -9.12
C PHE A 120 20.96 -22.57 -8.84
N CYS A 121 21.62 -22.77 -7.69
CA CYS A 121 22.13 -24.08 -7.27
C CYS A 121 21.79 -24.38 -5.81
N PHE A 122 22.03 -25.62 -5.37
CA PHE A 122 21.86 -26.04 -3.98
C PHE A 122 23.23 -26.18 -3.34
N ARG A 123 23.80 -25.08 -2.81
CA ARG A 123 25.14 -25.06 -2.22
C ARG A 123 25.13 -24.26 -0.92
N SER A 124 25.98 -24.64 0.02
CA SER A 124 26.20 -23.81 1.19
C SER A 124 26.89 -22.48 0.80
N PRO A 125 26.69 -21.39 1.56
CA PRO A 125 27.44 -20.15 1.35
C PRO A 125 28.97 -20.31 1.47
N GLU A 126 29.43 -21.32 2.22
CA GLU A 126 30.84 -21.63 2.46
C GLU A 126 31.51 -22.26 1.23
N GLU A 127 30.78 -23.08 0.47
CA GLU A 127 31.26 -23.68 -0.78
C GLU A 127 31.22 -22.71 -1.97
N GLN A 128 30.33 -21.71 -1.93
CA GLN A 128 30.31 -20.62 -2.92
C GLN A 128 31.63 -19.84 -2.93
N SER A 129 32.28 -19.68 -1.78
CA SER A 129 33.62 -19.10 -1.70
C SER A 129 34.74 -20.01 -2.22
N MET A 130 34.51 -21.34 -2.27
CA MET A 130 35.53 -22.32 -2.67
C MET A 130 35.48 -22.63 -4.19
N GLU A 131 34.31 -22.59 -4.83
CA GLU A 131 34.21 -22.63 -6.31
C GLU A 131 34.33 -21.25 -6.97
N GLY A 132 34.26 -20.18 -6.18
CA GLY A 132 34.79 -18.86 -6.54
C GLY A 132 36.31 -18.73 -6.41
N SER A 133 37.01 -19.74 -5.88
CA SER A 133 38.45 -19.67 -5.56
C SER A 133 39.39 -20.12 -6.69
N VAL A 134 38.96 -20.09 -7.95
CA VAL A 134 39.95 -19.90 -9.04
C VAL A 134 40.50 -18.46 -9.04
N ASP A 135 39.92 -17.58 -8.22
CA ASP A 135 40.31 -16.18 -8.04
C ASP A 135 41.19 -15.92 -6.80
N ASP A 136 41.52 -16.95 -6.01
CA ASP A 136 42.45 -16.77 -4.86
C ASP A 136 43.94 -16.69 -5.33
N ASP A 137 44.15 -16.79 -6.64
CA ASP A 137 45.39 -16.43 -7.36
C ASP A 137 45.14 -15.32 -8.40
N LEU A 138 43.99 -14.63 -8.38
CA LEU A 138 43.82 -13.40 -9.14
C LEU A 138 44.40 -12.25 -8.33
N LEU A 139 45.65 -11.93 -8.62
CA LEU A 139 46.19 -10.62 -8.30
C LEU A 139 45.34 -9.59 -9.06
N VAL A 140 44.35 -9.01 -8.41
CA VAL A 140 43.59 -7.88 -8.96
C VAL A 140 44.58 -6.72 -9.09
N ILE A 141 45.15 -6.54 -10.28
CA ILE A 141 45.95 -5.37 -10.62
C ILE A 141 44.96 -4.22 -10.86
N THR A 142 44.37 -3.71 -9.79
CA THR A 142 43.71 -2.40 -9.82
C THR A 142 44.80 -1.36 -9.95
N THR A 143 44.69 -0.49 -10.96
CA THR A 143 45.57 0.68 -11.03
C THR A 143 45.34 1.55 -9.79
N GLN A 144 46.40 2.20 -9.30
CA GLN A 144 46.31 3.14 -8.17
C GLN A 144 45.16 4.14 -8.35
N GLU A 145 44.96 4.62 -9.59
CA GLU A 145 43.87 5.52 -9.97
C GLU A 145 42.48 4.91 -9.76
N GLN A 146 42.26 3.64 -10.11
CA GLN A 146 40.96 2.97 -9.91
C GLN A 146 40.65 2.76 -8.43
N LEU A 147 41.67 2.44 -7.63
CA LEU A 147 41.52 2.30 -6.18
C LEU A 147 41.17 3.65 -5.53
N GLU A 148 41.89 4.72 -5.89
CA GLU A 148 41.62 6.08 -5.41
C GLU A 148 40.21 6.55 -5.80
N LYS A 149 39.79 6.26 -7.04
CA LYS A 149 38.43 6.57 -7.51
C LYS A 149 37.37 5.81 -6.72
N GLY A 150 37.56 4.51 -6.49
CA GLY A 150 36.63 3.70 -5.70
C GLY A 150 36.55 4.15 -4.23
N VAL A 151 37.70 4.50 -3.62
CA VAL A 151 37.74 5.07 -2.26
C VAL A 151 37.05 6.43 -2.21
N GLN A 152 37.21 7.25 -3.25
CA GLN A 152 36.54 8.56 -3.34
C GLN A 152 35.02 8.40 -3.52
N GLU A 153 34.58 7.48 -4.37
CA GLU A 153 33.15 7.19 -4.59
C GLU A 153 32.49 6.64 -3.33
N THR A 154 33.13 5.68 -2.65
CA THR A 154 32.63 5.15 -1.38
C THR A 154 32.60 6.23 -0.28
N SER A 155 33.60 7.10 -0.21
CA SER A 155 33.60 8.25 0.71
C SER A 155 32.46 9.23 0.41
N ASN A 156 32.18 9.49 -0.87
CA ASN A 156 31.10 10.38 -1.28
C ASN A 156 29.72 9.78 -0.97
N LEU A 157 29.51 8.51 -1.31
CA LEU A 157 28.28 7.78 -0.99
C LEU A 157 28.03 7.70 0.52
N GLN A 158 29.08 7.53 1.31
CA GLN A 158 28.97 7.53 2.77
C GLN A 158 28.50 8.90 3.29
N LYS A 159 29.04 10.01 2.77
CA LYS A 159 28.59 11.36 3.13
C LYS A 159 27.14 11.62 2.73
N GLU A 160 26.73 11.16 1.56
CA GLU A 160 25.35 11.29 1.08
C GLU A 160 24.37 10.50 1.96
N LEU A 161 24.72 9.27 2.33
CA LEU A 161 23.93 8.47 3.27
C LEU A 161 23.78 9.15 4.63
N ASP A 162 24.86 9.72 5.17
CA ASP A 162 24.82 10.42 6.46
C ASP A 162 24.00 11.71 6.38
N GLN A 163 24.05 12.42 5.25
CA GLN A 163 23.21 13.59 5.00
C GLN A 163 21.72 13.22 4.91
N ILE A 164 21.37 12.20 4.12
CA ILE A 164 20.00 11.69 3.98
C ILE A 164 19.47 11.22 5.33
N ARG A 165 20.28 10.55 6.15
CA ARG A 165 19.90 10.12 7.50
C ARG A 165 19.60 11.31 8.40
N LYS A 166 20.42 12.37 8.34
CA LYS A 166 20.21 13.59 9.10
C LYS A 166 18.94 14.32 8.68
N GLU A 167 18.70 14.44 7.38
CA GLU A 167 17.49 15.05 6.82
C GLU A 167 16.23 14.28 7.20
N ASN A 168 16.24 12.94 7.06
CA ASN A 168 15.11 12.10 7.50
C ASN A 168 14.81 12.27 8.98
N LYS A 169 15.84 12.36 9.83
CA LYS A 169 15.65 12.60 11.26
C LYS A 169 15.02 13.97 11.54
N THR A 170 15.42 15.01 10.82
CA THR A 170 14.81 16.34 10.94
C THR A 170 13.36 16.32 10.48
N LEU A 171 13.08 15.78 9.30
CA LEU A 171 11.72 15.67 8.75
C LEU A 171 10.78 14.87 9.67
N GLN A 172 11.29 13.80 10.29
CA GLN A 172 10.53 13.02 11.25
C GLN A 172 10.15 13.83 12.50
N ASN A 173 11.07 14.66 13.02
CA ASN A 173 10.78 15.54 14.15
C ASN A 173 9.77 16.63 13.77
N ASP A 174 9.90 17.22 12.59
CA ASP A 174 8.99 18.25 12.09
C ASP A 174 7.58 17.68 11.89
N LEU A 175 7.46 16.49 11.29
CA LEU A 175 6.19 15.78 11.14
C LEU A 175 5.53 15.50 12.50
N GLN A 176 6.32 15.06 13.50
CA GLN A 176 5.80 14.81 14.84
C GLN A 176 5.29 16.11 15.50
N LYS A 177 6.01 17.22 15.31
CA LYS A 177 5.59 18.53 15.82
C LYS A 177 4.30 19.00 15.15
N GLU A 178 4.21 18.88 13.83
CA GLU A 178 3.02 19.26 13.07
C GLU A 178 1.80 18.40 13.45
N GLN A 179 1.99 17.10 13.68
CA GLN A 179 0.94 16.22 14.21
C GLN A 179 0.44 16.65 15.59
N GLN A 180 1.36 17.07 16.48
CA GLN A 180 1.00 17.56 17.81
C GLN A 180 0.22 18.89 17.75
N GLU A 181 0.65 19.81 16.87
CA GLU A 181 -0.05 21.09 16.64
C GLU A 181 -1.45 20.85 16.04
N ALA A 182 -1.58 19.95 15.07
CA ALA A 182 -2.86 19.59 14.48
C ALA A 182 -3.82 18.96 15.51
N ALA A 183 -3.33 18.12 16.41
CA ALA A 183 -4.12 17.55 17.49
C ALA A 183 -4.63 18.63 18.46
N SER A 184 -3.77 19.58 18.85
CA SER A 184 -4.14 20.70 19.73
C SER A 184 -5.17 21.63 19.08
N LEU A 185 -5.01 21.97 17.80
CA LEU A 185 -5.97 22.79 17.06
C LEU A 185 -7.32 22.08 16.90
N LYS A 186 -7.31 20.76 16.69
CA LYS A 186 -8.54 19.97 16.64
C LYS A 186 -9.29 20.03 17.97
N GLU A 187 -8.60 19.86 19.09
CA GLU A 187 -9.21 19.95 20.43
C GLU A 187 -9.81 21.35 20.69
N GLN A 188 -9.12 22.41 20.31
CA GLN A 188 -9.66 23.78 20.41
C GLN A 188 -10.90 23.99 19.55
N ASN A 189 -10.93 23.43 18.33
CA ASN A 189 -12.11 23.51 17.47
C ASN A 189 -13.29 22.74 18.06
N ASP A 190 -13.07 21.53 18.56
CA ASP A 190 -14.11 20.74 19.22
C ASP A 190 -14.68 21.47 20.45
N GLN A 191 -13.83 22.20 21.20
CA GLN A 191 -14.28 23.02 22.32
C GLN A 191 -15.10 24.23 21.85
N LYS A 192 -14.61 24.98 20.84
CA LYS A 192 -15.35 26.11 20.26
C LYS A 192 -16.71 25.69 19.68
N GLU A 193 -16.80 24.50 19.11
CA GLU A 193 -18.06 23.98 18.56
C GLU A 193 -19.07 23.67 19.68
N LYS A 194 -18.61 23.14 20.82
CA LYS A 194 -19.45 22.98 22.02
C LYS A 194 -19.92 24.32 22.58
N ASP A 195 -19.02 25.29 22.70
CA ASP A 195 -19.34 26.62 23.21
C ASP A 195 -20.33 27.33 22.27
N MET A 196 -20.14 27.22 20.96
CA MET A 196 -21.07 27.73 19.95
C MET A 196 -22.46 27.09 20.09
N SER A 197 -22.53 25.76 20.26
CA SER A 197 -23.79 25.06 20.48
C SER A 197 -24.52 25.53 21.74
N GLN A 198 -23.78 25.81 22.83
CA GLN A 198 -24.35 26.36 24.05
C GLN A 198 -24.88 27.78 23.84
N LEU A 199 -24.12 28.64 23.15
CA LEU A 199 -24.52 30.01 22.87
C LEU A 199 -25.77 30.09 21.99
N VAL A 200 -25.87 29.22 20.97
CA VAL A 200 -27.07 29.11 20.13
C VAL A 200 -28.30 28.76 20.96
N LYS A 201 -28.20 27.77 21.87
CA LYS A 201 -29.30 27.41 22.79
C LYS A 201 -29.71 28.58 23.68
N GLN A 202 -28.75 29.33 24.20
CA GLN A 202 -29.04 30.52 25.01
C GLN A 202 -29.74 31.61 24.18
N MET A 203 -29.31 31.83 22.93
CA MET A 203 -29.94 32.78 22.03
C MET A 203 -31.40 32.42 21.74
N ASP A 204 -31.68 31.14 21.47
CA ASP A 204 -33.04 30.65 21.23
C ASP A 204 -33.94 30.84 22.45
N GLN A 205 -33.39 30.60 23.65
CA GLN A 205 -34.10 30.80 24.91
C GLN A 205 -34.44 32.29 25.15
N ILE A 206 -33.46 33.19 25.01
CA ILE A 206 -33.67 34.64 25.14
C ILE A 206 -34.67 35.15 24.11
N LYS A 207 -34.59 34.66 22.86
CA LYS A 207 -35.54 35.02 21.82
C LYS A 207 -36.96 34.61 22.18
N GLY A 208 -37.15 33.38 22.67
CA GLY A 208 -38.45 32.89 23.15
C GLY A 208 -38.99 33.70 24.33
N GLU A 209 -38.14 34.12 25.27
CA GLU A 209 -38.53 35.01 26.37
C GLU A 209 -38.92 36.41 25.87
N LYS A 210 -38.17 36.97 24.93
CA LYS A 210 -38.47 38.26 24.30
C LYS A 210 -39.82 38.23 23.58
N ASP A 211 -40.10 37.15 22.84
CA ASP A 211 -41.36 37.01 22.10
C ASP A 211 -42.56 36.90 23.06
N LYS A 212 -42.45 36.09 24.13
CA LYS A 212 -43.47 36.05 25.21
C LYS A 212 -43.69 37.41 25.88
N LEU A 213 -42.62 38.14 26.18
CA LEU A 213 -42.73 39.48 26.78
C LEU A 213 -43.43 40.47 25.82
N THR A 214 -43.15 40.36 24.53
CA THR A 214 -43.79 41.18 23.48
C THR A 214 -45.29 40.89 23.37
N GLU A 215 -45.69 39.62 23.41
CA GLU A 215 -47.10 39.20 23.48
C GLU A 215 -47.79 39.73 24.75
N HIS A 216 -47.12 39.65 25.90
CA HIS A 216 -47.66 40.18 27.16
C HIS A 216 -47.87 41.69 27.12
N LEU A 217 -46.94 42.45 26.53
CA LEU A 217 -47.02 43.89 26.39
C LEU A 217 -48.14 44.32 25.43
N THR A 218 -48.29 43.64 24.29
CA THR A 218 -49.38 43.90 23.34
C THR A 218 -50.75 43.61 23.96
N ALA A 219 -50.92 42.46 24.61
CA ALA A 219 -52.16 42.12 25.33
C ALA A 219 -52.48 43.05 26.52
N ALA A 220 -51.46 43.64 27.16
CA ALA A 220 -51.65 44.66 28.20
C ALA A 220 -52.08 46.01 27.60
N GLY A 221 -51.52 46.39 26.45
CA GLY A 221 -51.91 47.58 25.69
C GLY A 221 -53.38 47.54 25.24
N GLU A 222 -53.82 46.40 24.70
CA GLU A 222 -55.22 46.18 24.30
C GLU A 222 -56.17 46.30 25.50
N ARG A 223 -55.86 45.63 26.62
CA ARG A 223 -56.69 45.72 27.85
C ARG A 223 -56.78 47.14 28.41
N ASN A 224 -55.71 47.92 28.34
CA ASN A 224 -55.75 49.34 28.75
C ASN A 224 -56.55 50.20 27.76
N GLY A 225 -56.58 49.84 26.48
CA GLY A 225 -57.44 50.46 25.47
C GLY A 225 -58.92 50.22 25.73
N GLN A 226 -59.32 48.96 25.96
CA GLN A 226 -60.71 48.61 26.32
C GLN A 226 -61.18 49.34 27.58
N ARG A 227 -60.36 49.39 28.65
CA ARG A 227 -60.71 50.08 29.91
C ARG A 227 -60.90 51.59 29.76
N LYS A 228 -60.30 52.25 28.77
CA LYS A 228 -60.52 53.67 28.47
C LYS A 228 -61.78 53.90 27.63
N GLY A 229 -62.29 52.89 26.92
CA GLY A 229 -63.54 52.96 26.17
C GLY A 229 -64.79 52.79 27.03
N ASP A 230 -64.68 52.14 28.19
CA ASP A 230 -65.78 51.91 29.15
C ASP A 230 -65.94 53.04 30.20
N VAL A 231 -65.27 54.18 30.04
CA VAL A 231 -65.50 55.37 30.87
C VAL A 231 -66.63 56.19 30.24
N ASP A 232 -67.84 55.98 30.76
CA ASP A 232 -69.09 56.67 30.40
C ASP A 232 -68.94 58.21 30.49
N PRO A 233 -69.11 58.98 29.39
CA PRO A 233 -69.14 60.44 29.43
C PRO A 233 -70.58 60.92 29.68
N ASN A 234 -71.19 60.54 30.79
CA ASN A 234 -72.44 61.16 31.21
C ASN A 234 -72.66 61.08 32.72
N ASP A 235 -72.14 62.08 33.45
CA ASP A 235 -72.88 62.62 34.58
C ASP A 235 -72.89 64.15 34.46
N LYS A 236 -74.04 64.64 34.00
CA LYS A 236 -74.37 66.05 33.94
C LYS A 236 -74.61 66.55 35.36
N ALA A 237 -74.05 67.73 35.61
CA ALA A 237 -74.56 68.81 36.43
C ALA A 237 -75.98 68.62 37.03
N ASP A 238 -76.04 68.70 38.35
CA ASP A 238 -76.95 69.53 39.14
C ASP A 238 -76.08 69.95 40.36
N GLY A 239 -75.76 71.22 40.64
CA GLY A 239 -76.70 72.32 40.80
C GLY A 239 -77.30 72.25 42.20
N ASP A 240 -76.67 72.85 43.21
CA ASP A 240 -77.43 73.81 44.02
C ASP A 240 -76.58 74.72 44.92
N ALA A 241 -77.11 75.93 45.08
CA ALA A 241 -76.65 76.99 45.93
C ALA A 241 -76.92 76.69 47.41
N ALA A 242 -76.12 77.29 48.30
CA ALA A 242 -76.61 78.28 49.27
C ALA A 242 -75.64 78.43 50.47
N THR A 243 -75.25 79.70 50.66
CA THR A 243 -74.91 80.41 51.92
C THR A 243 -73.68 79.99 52.72
#